data_AF-A0A2J6X6W1-F1
#
_entry.id   AF-A0A2J6X6W1-F1
#
_cell.length_a   1.000
_cell.length_b   1.000
_cell.length_c   1.000
_cell.angle_alpha   90.00
_cell.angle_beta   90.00
_cell.angle_gamma   90.00
#
_symmetry.space_group_name_H-M   'P 1'
#
loop_
_entity.id
_entity.type
_entity.pdbx_description
1 polymer ?
#
loop_
_entity_poly.entity_id
_entity_poly.type
_entity_poly.pdbx_seq_one_letter_code
_entity_poly.pdbx_strand_id
1 'polypeptide(L)'
;KTSENLQSAWGGENFEVEEMYPAYNAIATLQDEKDALRSIHFALSAEKIHRELYAETKEKLDKGEEVKFDKIYICPVCGYTVIGEAPEQCPICGAPKSAFKEF
;
A
#
# COMPACT_ATOMS: atom_id res chain seq x y z
N LYS A 1 1.29 13.89 -18.41
CA LYS A 1 1.69 12.46 -18.39
C LYS A 1 1.97 11.96 -16.97
N THR A 2 3.00 12.41 -16.24
CA THR A 2 3.26 11.88 -14.88
C THR A 2 2.11 12.12 -13.89
N SER A 3 1.55 13.33 -13.84
CA SER A 3 0.39 13.65 -12.97
C SER A 3 -0.86 12.84 -13.31
N GLU A 4 -1.12 12.61 -14.60
CA GLU A 4 -2.25 11.77 -15.06
C GLU A 4 -2.03 10.30 -14.69
N ASN A 5 -0.81 9.78 -14.83
CA ASN A 5 -0.48 8.42 -14.42
C ASN A 5 -0.66 8.23 -12.90
N LEU A 6 -0.27 9.23 -12.10
CA LEU A 6 -0.50 9.22 -10.65
C LEU A 6 -2.00 9.24 -10.32
N GLN A 7 -2.80 10.01 -11.06
CA GLN A 7 -4.26 10.00 -10.89
C GLN A 7 -4.86 8.63 -11.21
N SER A 8 -4.40 7.97 -12.27
CA SER A 8 -4.84 6.62 -12.63
C SER A 8 -4.42 5.58 -11.60
N ALA A 9 -3.17 5.65 -11.12
CA ALA A 9 -2.66 4.76 -10.07
C ALA A 9 -3.48 4.93 -8.78
N TRP A 10 -3.66 6.18 -8.32
CA TRP A 10 -4.52 6.50 -7.18
C TRP A 10 -5.94 5.96 -7.36
N GLY A 11 -6.52 6.09 -8.56
CA GLY A 11 -7.86 5.58 -8.86
C GLY A 11 -7.97 4.06 -8.73
N GLY A 12 -6.92 3.33 -9.15
CA GLY A 12 -6.78 1.90 -8.94
C GLY A 12 -6.76 1.56 -7.45
N GLU A 13 -5.81 2.14 -6.71
CA GLU A 13 -5.70 1.90 -5.26
C GLU A 13 -6.99 2.26 -4.51
N ASN A 14 -7.66 3.34 -4.90
CA ASN A 14 -8.93 3.74 -4.30
C ASN A 14 -10.04 2.72 -4.55
N PHE A 15 -10.14 2.17 -5.76
CA PHE A 15 -11.09 1.09 -6.04
C PHE A 15 -10.76 -0.16 -5.21
N GLU A 16 -9.48 -0.51 -5.08
CA GLU A 16 -9.07 -1.66 -4.27
C GLU A 16 -9.42 -1.49 -2.80
N VAL A 17 -9.20 -0.29 -2.26
CA VAL A 17 -9.43 0.05 -0.85
C VAL A 17 -10.92 0.17 -0.50
N GLU A 18 -11.71 0.85 -1.32
CA GLU A 18 -13.11 1.19 -0.98
C GLU A 18 -14.10 0.11 -1.45
N GLU A 19 -13.77 -0.65 -2.50
CA GLU A 19 -14.72 -1.57 -3.14
C GLU A 19 -14.21 -3.02 -3.16
N MET A 20 -13.09 -3.29 -3.84
CA MET A 20 -12.68 -4.66 -4.16
C MET A 20 -12.32 -5.49 -2.93
N TYR A 21 -11.34 -5.05 -2.13
CA TYR A 21 -10.92 -5.83 -0.96
C TYR A 21 -11.98 -5.87 0.15
N PRO A 22 -12.77 -4.81 0.42
CA PRO A 22 -13.93 -4.91 1.30
C PRO A 22 -14.94 -5.97 0.87
N ALA A 23 -15.28 -6.03 -0.43
CA ALA A 23 -16.18 -7.04 -0.96
C ALA A 23 -15.59 -8.44 -0.82
N TYR A 24 -14.31 -8.64 -1.15
CA TYR A 24 -13.64 -9.93 -1.00
C TYR A 24 -13.55 -10.36 0.46
N ASN A 25 -13.26 -9.44 1.37
CA ASN A 25 -13.20 -9.72 2.81
C ASN A 25 -14.56 -10.21 3.33
N ALA A 26 -15.66 -9.59 2.87
CA ALA A 26 -17.01 -10.01 3.25
C ALA A 26 -17.32 -11.45 2.79
N ILE A 27 -16.95 -11.80 1.56
CA ILE A 27 -17.14 -13.15 1.03
C ILE A 27 -16.23 -14.17 1.73
N ALA A 28 -14.95 -13.87 1.92
CA ALA A 28 -14.02 -14.73 2.65
C ALA A 28 -14.46 -14.95 4.10
N THR A 29 -15.06 -13.94 4.73
CA THR A 29 -15.65 -14.06 6.08
C THR A 29 -16.86 -14.99 6.07
N LEU A 30 -17.76 -14.84 5.09
CA LEU A 30 -18.93 -15.70 4.93
C LEU A 30 -18.55 -17.17 4.72
N GLN A 31 -17.42 -17.42 4.06
CA GLN A 31 -16.91 -18.75 3.73
C GLN A 31 -15.95 -19.33 4.79
N ASP A 32 -15.63 -18.59 5.86
CA ASP A 32 -14.61 -18.95 6.86
C ASP A 32 -13.22 -19.28 6.26
N GLU A 33 -12.86 -18.59 5.17
CA GLU A 33 -11.61 -18.80 4.43
C GLU A 33 -10.47 -17.97 5.04
N LYS A 34 -9.85 -18.51 6.09
CA LYS A 34 -8.86 -17.79 6.93
C LYS A 34 -7.62 -17.31 6.18
N ASP A 35 -7.12 -18.10 5.22
CA ASP A 35 -5.94 -17.73 4.43
C ASP A 35 -6.26 -16.59 3.44
N ALA A 36 -7.49 -16.56 2.92
CA ALA A 36 -7.97 -15.46 2.09
C ALA A 36 -8.11 -14.19 2.92
N LEU A 37 -8.74 -14.27 4.10
CA LEU A 37 -8.85 -13.14 5.03
C LEU A 37 -7.50 -12.51 5.36
N ARG A 38 -6.48 -13.34 5.62
CA ARG A 38 -5.12 -12.85 5.87
C ARG A 38 -4.54 -12.12 4.66
N SER A 39 -4.64 -12.72 3.47
CA SER A 39 -4.08 -12.13 2.24
C SER A 39 -4.78 -10.82 1.87
N ILE A 40 -6.11 -10.77 2.02
CA ILE A 40 -6.91 -9.56 1.80
C ILE A 40 -6.55 -8.48 2.81
N HIS A 41 -6.40 -8.82 4.09
CA HIS A 41 -5.98 -7.86 5.10
C HIS A 41 -4.60 -7.26 4.79
N PHE A 42 -3.66 -8.08 4.34
CA PHE A 42 -2.32 -7.63 3.95
C PHE A 42 -2.39 -6.65 2.78
N ALA A 43 -3.05 -7.04 1.69
CA ALA A 43 -3.15 -6.20 0.51
C ALA A 43 -3.90 -4.89 0.79
N LEU A 44 -5.10 -4.95 1.38
CA LEU A 44 -5.88 -3.76 1.74
C LEU A 44 -5.09 -2.77 2.61
N SER A 45 -4.23 -3.27 3.49
CA SER A 45 -3.43 -2.41 4.36
C SER A 45 -2.26 -1.77 3.60
N ALA A 46 -1.69 -2.44 2.60
CA ALA A 46 -0.68 -1.88 1.71
C ALA A 46 -1.28 -0.84 0.75
N GLU A 47 -2.42 -1.14 0.13
CA GLU A 47 -3.03 -0.25 -0.87
C GLU A 47 -3.49 1.10 -0.26
N LYS A 48 -3.87 1.10 1.02
CA LYS A 48 -4.13 2.36 1.74
C LYS A 48 -2.91 3.28 1.74
N ILE A 49 -1.72 2.72 1.94
CA ILE A 49 -0.46 3.46 1.92
C ILE A 49 -0.16 3.90 0.49
N HIS A 50 -0.28 3.01 -0.50
CA HIS A 50 -0.04 3.36 -1.90
C HIS A 50 -0.94 4.49 -2.38
N ARG A 51 -2.22 4.44 -2.02
CA ARG A 51 -3.19 5.51 -2.30
C ARG A 51 -2.74 6.85 -1.72
N GLU A 52 -2.32 6.89 -0.47
CA GLU A 52 -1.83 8.12 0.17
C GLU A 52 -0.55 8.63 -0.52
N LEU A 53 0.41 7.74 -0.79
CA LEU A 53 1.64 8.09 -1.48
C LEU A 53 1.39 8.69 -2.86
N TYR A 54 0.51 8.09 -3.67
CA TYR A 54 0.17 8.65 -4.99
C TYR A 54 -0.53 10.00 -4.88
N ALA A 55 -1.45 10.17 -3.91
CA ALA A 55 -2.14 11.44 -3.69
C ALA A 55 -1.14 12.55 -3.34
N GLU A 56 -0.28 12.33 -2.35
CA GLU A 56 0.73 13.31 -1.91
C GLU A 56 1.73 13.64 -3.03
N THR A 57 2.16 12.62 -3.78
CA THR A 57 3.11 12.79 -4.88
C THR A 57 2.50 13.61 -6.00
N LYS A 58 1.23 13.34 -6.34
CA LYS A 58 0.50 14.10 -7.35
C LYS A 58 0.34 15.55 -6.91
N GLU A 59 -0.03 15.79 -5.67
CA GLU A 59 -0.21 17.14 -5.12
C GLU A 59 1.08 17.97 -5.23
N LYS A 60 2.21 17.42 -4.80
CA LYS A 60 3.53 18.07 -4.92
C LYS A 60 3.87 18.38 -6.38
N LEU A 61 3.67 17.40 -7.26
CA LEU A 61 3.95 17.55 -8.69
C LEU A 61 3.09 18.65 -9.34
N ASP A 62 1.79 18.70 -9.03
CA ASP A 62 0.87 19.70 -9.57
C ASP A 62 1.19 21.12 -9.09
N LYS A 63 1.75 21.26 -7.89
CA LYS A 63 2.27 22.52 -7.34
C LYS A 63 3.61 22.94 -7.96
N GLY A 64 4.22 22.10 -8.80
CA GLY A 64 5.55 22.34 -9.36
C GLY A 64 6.68 22.15 -8.35
N GLU A 65 6.42 21.46 -7.24
CA GLU A 65 7.43 21.13 -6.24
C GLU A 65 8.33 19.98 -6.73
N GLU A 66 9.57 19.97 -6.27
CA GLU A 66 10.50 18.88 -6.56
C GLU A 66 10.09 17.64 -5.76
N VAL A 67 9.76 16.56 -6.46
CA VAL A 67 9.47 15.26 -5.84
C VAL A 67 10.76 14.48 -5.69
N LYS A 68 11.21 14.32 -4.45
CA LYS A 68 12.30 13.42 -4.05
C LYS A 68 11.77 12.38 -3.07
N PHE A 69 12.17 11.14 -3.29
CA PHE A 69 11.93 10.05 -2.35
C PHE A 69 13.25 9.68 -1.68
N ASP A 70 13.20 9.50 -0.36
CA ASP A 70 14.20 8.70 0.32
C ASP A 70 14.06 7.23 -0.08
N LYS A 71 14.92 6.37 0.47
CA LYS A 71 14.86 4.93 0.27
C LYS A 71 13.46 4.39 0.56
N ILE A 72 12.95 3.54 -0.31
CA ILE A 72 11.66 2.88 -0.12
C ILE A 72 11.95 1.46 0.39
N TYR A 73 11.28 1.08 1.47
CA TYR A 73 11.37 -0.27 2.02
C TYR A 73 10.03 -0.97 1.91
N ILE A 74 10.06 -2.21 1.42
CA ILE A 74 8.87 -3.05 1.22
C ILE A 74 9.00 -4.31 2.06
N CYS A 75 7.95 -4.64 2.82
CA CYS A 75 7.85 -5.91 3.53
C CYS A 75 7.52 -7.03 2.54
N PRO A 76 8.38 -8.06 2.37
CA PRO A 76 8.16 -9.11 1.39
C PRO A 76 7.04 -10.09 1.79
N VAL A 77 6.49 -9.98 3.01
CA VAL A 77 5.45 -10.87 3.52
C VAL A 77 4.05 -10.33 3.23
N CYS A 78 3.85 -9.02 3.37
CA CYS A 78 2.51 -8.42 3.31
C CYS A 78 2.41 -7.16 2.46
N GLY A 79 3.51 -6.72 1.83
CA GLY A 79 3.51 -5.53 0.97
C GLY A 79 3.51 -4.19 1.72
N TYR A 80 3.70 -4.16 3.05
CA TYR A 80 3.84 -2.89 3.78
C TYR A 80 4.96 -2.04 3.17
N THR A 81 4.62 -0.82 2.75
CA THR A 81 5.53 0.11 2.09
C THR A 81 5.81 1.29 3.00
N VAL A 82 7.07 1.70 3.11
CA VAL A 82 7.49 2.86 3.90
C VAL A 82 8.63 3.61 3.23
N ILE A 83 8.57 4.94 3.26
CA ILE A 83 9.66 5.82 2.81
C ILE A 83 10.55 6.16 4.00
N GLY A 84 11.87 6.16 3.79
CA GLY A 84 12.86 6.51 4.81
C GLY A 84 13.42 5.27 5.46
N GLU A 85 12.94 4.91 6.66
CA GLU A 85 13.45 3.77 7.41
C GLU A 85 12.39 2.70 7.65
N ALA A 86 12.76 1.43 7.46
CA ALA A 86 11.93 0.30 7.85
C ALA A 86 11.74 0.25 9.39
N PRO A 87 10.53 -0.03 9.89
CA PRO A 87 10.27 -0.16 11.32
C PRO A 87 10.93 -1.43 11.88
N GLU A 88 11.16 -1.48 13.20
CA GLU A 88 11.72 -2.65 13.88
C GLU A 88 10.87 -3.92 13.66
N GLN A 89 9.54 -3.75 13.58
CA GLN A 89 8.59 -4.77 13.20
C GLN A 89 7.56 -4.20 12.22
N CYS A 90 7.20 -4.98 11.21
CA CYS A 90 6.14 -4.63 10.28
C CYS A 90 4.81 -4.49 11.03
N PRO A 91 4.12 -3.34 10.93
CA PRO A 91 2.89 -3.08 11.68
C PRO A 91 1.70 -3.93 11.21
N ILE A 92 1.81 -4.57 10.04
CA ILE A 92 0.76 -5.42 9.46
C ILE A 92 0.98 -6.89 9.83
N CYS A 93 2.15 -7.45 9.56
CA CYS A 93 2.40 -8.90 9.71
C CYS A 93 3.42 -9.27 10.80
N GLY A 94 4.06 -8.30 11.45
CA GLY A 94 5.05 -8.54 12.50
C GLY A 94 6.43 -8.99 12.02
N ALA A 95 6.68 -9.05 10.71
CA ALA A 95 8.01 -9.38 10.17
C ALA A 95 9.09 -8.40 10.69
N PRO A 96 10.30 -8.88 11.05
CA PRO A 96 11.34 -8.01 11.59
C PRO A 96 11.91 -7.07 10.52
N LYS A 97 12.50 -5.94 10.95
CA LYS A 97 13.18 -4.97 10.09
C LYS A 97 14.15 -5.59 9.09
N SER A 98 14.90 -6.60 9.51
CA SER A 98 15.88 -7.31 8.67
C SER A 98 15.26 -8.05 7.48
N ALA A 99 13.94 -8.28 7.46
CA ALA A 99 13.25 -8.91 6.35
C ALA A 99 12.91 -7.92 5.22
N PHE A 100 12.83 -6.62 5.51
CA PHE A 100 12.47 -5.60 4.52
C PHE A 100 13.47 -5.53 3.37
N LYS A 101 12.96 -5.17 2.18
CA LYS A 101 13.76 -4.97 0.98
C LYS A 101 13.74 -3.50 0.58
N GLU A 102 14.92 -2.94 0.40
CA GLU A 102 15.10 -1.62 -0.24
C GLU A 102 14.77 -1.77 -1.73
N PHE A 103 13.95 -0.85 -2.26
CA PHE A 103 13.54 -0.77 -3.66
C PHE A 103 14.14 0.46 -4.34
#